data_AF-A0A381Q7A7-F1
#
_entry.id   AF-A0A381Q7A7-F1
#
_cell.length_a   1.000
_cell.length_b   1.000
_cell.length_c   1.000
_cell.angle_alpha   90.00
_cell.angle_beta   90.00
_cell.angle_gamma   90.00
#
_symmetry.space_group_name_H-M   'P 1'
#
loop_
_entity.id
_entity.type
_entity.pdbx_description
1 polymer ?
#
loop_
_entity_poly.entity_id
_entity_poly.type
_entity_poly.pdbx_seq_one_letter_code
_entity_poly.pdbx_strand_id
1 'polypeptide(L)'
;MVNYWAFIFLMMVGFYILISQGNLIKKIVGLSIFQTSVFILYISMGKIRGGTAPILMSEGDPVYSNPLPHVLILTAIVVGVATTALGLSLVVRIHEAYGTIEEDEIHDLDLA
;
A
#
# COMPACT_ATOMS: atom_id res chain seq x y z
N MET A 1 18.68 -8.71 5.09
CA MET A 1 18.75 -7.79 6.25
C MET A 1 18.34 -6.38 5.86
N VAL A 2 18.94 -5.78 4.82
CA VAL A 2 18.58 -4.44 4.30
C VAL A 2 17.08 -4.27 4.04
N ASN A 3 16.42 -5.28 3.46
CA ASN A 3 14.99 -5.20 3.14
C ASN A 3 14.08 -5.02 4.36
N TYR A 4 14.45 -5.56 5.54
CA TYR A 4 13.64 -5.42 6.75
C TYR A 4 13.74 -4.00 7.32
N TRP A 5 14.91 -3.37 7.23
CA TRP A 5 15.08 -1.97 7.60
C TRP A 5 14.32 -1.03 6.65
N ALA A 6 14.35 -1.31 5.35
CA ALA A 6 13.57 -0.57 4.37
C ALA A 6 12.07 -0.66 4.64
N PHE A 7 11.56 -1.84 5.00
CA PHE A 7 10.18 -2.04 5.43
C PHE A 7 9.83 -1.17 6.65
N ILE A 8 10.61 -1.25 7.73
CA ILE A 8 10.32 -0.50 8.96
C ILE A 8 10.29 1.00 8.68
N PHE A 9 11.26 1.50 7.91
CA PHE A 9 11.33 2.90 7.55
C PHE A 9 10.12 3.35 6.71
N LEU A 10 9.80 2.63 5.62
CA LEU A 10 8.64 2.96 4.77
C LEU A 10 7.32 2.86 5.53
N MET A 11 7.18 1.86 6.39
CA MET A 11 5.98 1.65 7.21
C MET A 11 5.78 2.83 8.17
N MET A 12 6.84 3.25 8.87
CA MET A 12 6.78 4.38 9.80
C MET A 12 6.50 5.70 9.08
N VAL A 13 7.12 5.93 7.91
CA VAL A 13 6.88 7.14 7.11
C VAL A 13 5.44 7.17 6.58
N GLY A 14 4.95 6.08 6.01
CA GLY A 14 3.56 5.99 5.51
C GLY A 14 2.54 6.20 6.62
N PHE A 15 2.77 5.59 7.78
CA PHE A 15 1.92 5.76 8.96
C PHE A 15 1.96 7.20 9.50
N TYR A 16 3.14 7.82 9.55
CA TYR A 16 3.29 9.21 9.97
C TYR A 16 2.52 10.17 9.05
N ILE A 17 2.63 10.00 7.73
CA ILE A 17 1.90 10.82 6.75
C ILE A 17 0.39 10.68 6.94
N LEU A 18 -0.09 9.47 7.21
CA LEU A 18 -1.52 9.20 7.42
C LEU A 18 -2.09 9.94 8.63
N ILE A 19 -1.32 10.06 9.71
CA ILE A 19 -1.76 10.75 10.95
C ILE A 19 -1.52 12.26 10.88
N SER A 20 -0.40 12.70 10.31
CA SER A 20 0.05 14.08 10.42
C SER A 20 -0.57 15.04 9.40
N GLN A 21 -1.20 14.54 8.33
CA GLN A 21 -1.72 15.39 7.26
C GLN A 21 -3.23 15.58 7.40
N GLY A 22 -3.70 16.83 7.48
CA GLY A 22 -5.13 17.18 7.44
C GLY A 22 -5.76 17.03 6.05
N ASN A 23 -4.96 17.14 4.99
CA ASN A 23 -5.45 16.99 3.62
C ASN A 23 -5.77 15.52 3.29
N LEU A 24 -7.01 15.25 2.89
CA LEU A 24 -7.51 13.90 2.61
C LEU A 24 -6.75 13.19 1.47
N ILE A 25 -6.27 13.92 0.46
CA ILE A 25 -5.47 13.34 -0.65
C ILE A 25 -4.12 12.85 -0.11
N LYS A 26 -3.48 13.63 0.76
CA LYS A 26 -2.19 13.25 1.34
C LYS A 26 -2.31 12.02 2.26
N LYS A 27 -3.44 11.86 2.95
CA LYS A 27 -3.75 10.64 3.72
C LYS A 27 -3.80 9.40 2.82
N ILE A 28 -4.45 9.50 1.66
CA ILE A 28 -4.52 8.40 0.67
C ILE A 28 -3.12 8.04 0.14
N VAL A 29 -2.26 9.04 -0.10
CA VAL A 29 -0.85 8.80 -0.48
C VAL A 29 -0.08 8.11 0.65
N GLY A 30 -0.26 8.55 1.90
CA GLY A 30 0.33 7.90 3.07
C GLY A 30 -0.08 6.43 3.20
N LEU A 31 -1.36 6.13 2.98
CA LEU A 31 -1.89 4.77 2.96
C LEU A 31 -1.25 3.91 1.84
N SER A 32 -1.04 4.49 0.65
CA SER A 32 -0.40 3.80 -0.48
C SER A 32 1.07 3.47 -0.19
N ILE A 33 1.80 4.38 0.48
CA ILE A 33 3.17 4.15 0.93
C ILE A 33 3.22 3.04 1.99
N PHE A 34 2.28 3.07 2.94
CA PHE A 34 2.15 2.02 3.95
C PHE A 34 1.89 0.65 3.31
N GLN A 35 0.99 0.56 2.33
CA GLN A 35 0.72 -0.68 1.61
C GLN A 35 1.96 -1.20 0.86
N THR A 36 2.72 -0.30 0.23
CA THR A 36 3.99 -0.64 -0.44
C THR A 36 5.02 -1.23 0.53
N SER A 37 5.06 -0.74 1.77
CA SER A 37 5.94 -1.29 2.81
C SER A 37 5.63 -2.77 3.10
N VAL A 38 4.35 -3.13 3.19
CA VAL A 38 3.89 -4.50 3.44
C VAL A 38 4.28 -5.42 2.28
N PHE A 39 4.23 -4.93 1.04
CA PHE A 39 4.69 -5.71 -0.13
C PHE A 39 6.17 -6.07 -0.02
N ILE A 40 7.02 -5.12 0.38
CA ILE A 40 8.47 -5.36 0.58
C ILE A 40 8.72 -6.41 1.67
N LEU A 41 7.92 -6.41 2.74
CA LEU A 41 7.99 -7.42 3.80
C LEU A 41 7.67 -8.82 3.25
N TYR A 42 6.56 -8.97 2.53
CA TYR A 42 6.14 -10.25 1.95
C TYR A 42 7.11 -10.78 0.90
N ILE A 43 7.62 -9.92 0.02
CA ILE A 43 8.64 -10.29 -0.99
C ILE A 43 9.90 -10.79 -0.28
N SER A 44 10.30 -10.13 0.80
CA SER A 44 11.50 -10.50 1.56
C SER A 44 11.37 -11.84 2.27
N MET A 45 10.17 -12.18 2.76
CA MET A 45 9.88 -13.50 3.33
C MET A 45 9.75 -14.59 2.26
N GLY A 46 9.22 -14.26 1.08
CA GLY A 46 8.98 -15.23 0.00
C GLY A 46 10.20 -15.58 -0.85
N LYS A 47 11.27 -14.79 -0.78
CA LYS A 47 12.48 -14.99 -1.58
C LYS A 47 13.35 -16.12 -1.02
N ILE A 48 13.45 -17.21 -1.77
CA ILE A 48 14.37 -18.32 -1.48
C ILE A 48 15.72 -18.03 -2.17
N ARG A 49 16.85 -18.26 -1.48
CA ARG A 49 18.19 -18.09 -2.07
C ARG A 49 18.37 -19.07 -3.24
N GLY A 50 18.62 -18.55 -4.44
CA GLY A 50 18.81 -19.36 -5.65
C GLY A 50 17.51 -19.82 -6.33
N GLY A 51 16.35 -19.38 -5.84
CA GLY A 51 15.06 -19.77 -6.40
C GLY A 51 14.66 -18.92 -7.62
N THR A 52 14.40 -19.56 -8.77
CA THR A 52 13.85 -18.90 -9.96
C THR A 52 12.34 -18.66 -9.80
N ALA A 53 11.75 -17.78 -10.61
CA ALA A 53 10.31 -17.59 -10.66
C ALA A 53 9.60 -18.95 -10.87
N PRO A 54 8.46 -19.22 -10.19
CA PRO A 54 7.73 -20.50 -10.28
C PRO A 54 7.00 -20.61 -11.63
N ILE A 55 7.79 -20.73 -12.70
CA ILE A 55 7.35 -20.91 -14.09
C ILE A 55 7.97 -22.24 -14.52
N LEU A 56 7.11 -23.22 -14.82
CA LEU A 56 7.54 -24.53 -15.31
C LEU A 56 8.37 -24.34 -16.60
N MET A 57 9.68 -24.51 -16.50
CA MET A 57 10.59 -24.56 -17.65
C MET A 57 10.97 -26.01 -17.90
N SER A 58 11.04 -26.40 -19.18
CA SER A 58 11.12 -27.80 -19.61
C SER A 58 12.50 -28.45 -19.44
N GLU A 59 13.52 -27.71 -18.98
CA GLU A 59 14.90 -28.20 -18.81
C GLU A 59 15.42 -27.90 -17.39
N GLY A 60 15.89 -28.96 -16.72
CA GLY A 60 16.48 -28.91 -15.38
C GLY A 60 15.46 -29.04 -14.25
N ASP A 61 15.95 -29.33 -13.04
CA ASP A 61 15.19 -29.31 -11.79
C ASP A 61 15.49 -27.96 -11.08
N PRO A 62 14.96 -26.82 -11.55
CA PRO A 62 15.25 -25.53 -10.95
C PRO A 62 14.56 -25.43 -9.59
N VAL A 63 15.31 -24.97 -8.59
CA VAL A 63 14.72 -24.56 -7.31
C VAL A 63 13.79 -23.37 -7.60
N TYR A 64 12.51 -23.52 -7.30
CA TYR A 64 11.53 -22.43 -7.45
C TYR A 64 11.40 -21.64 -6.14
N SER A 65 11.18 -20.33 -6.26
CA SER A 65 10.73 -19.52 -5.12
C SER A 65 9.31 -19.92 -4.70
N ASN A 66 8.96 -19.68 -3.43
CA ASN A 66 7.64 -20.02 -2.92
C ASN A 66 6.55 -19.24 -3.69
N PRO A 67 5.56 -19.90 -4.33
CA PRO A 67 4.52 -19.22 -5.08
C PRO A 67 3.46 -18.55 -4.19
N LEU A 68 3.33 -18.95 -2.92
CA LEU A 68 2.27 -18.45 -2.02
C LEU A 68 2.37 -16.92 -1.80
N PRO A 69 3.53 -16.33 -1.45
CA PRO A 69 3.62 -14.89 -1.26
C PRO A 69 3.35 -14.09 -2.55
N HIS A 70 3.67 -14.65 -3.72
CA HIS A 70 3.43 -13.98 -5.00
C HIS A 70 1.95 -13.81 -5.28
N VAL A 71 1.15 -14.86 -5.07
CA VAL A 71 -0.31 -14.79 -5.25
C VAL A 71 -0.96 -13.87 -4.22
N LEU A 72 -0.51 -13.92 -2.96
CA LEU A 72 -1.02 -13.03 -1.90
C LEU A 72 -0.73 -11.54 -2.16
N ILE A 73 0.42 -11.21 -2.75
CA ILE A 73 0.74 -9.83 -3.13
C ILE A 73 -0.12 -9.39 -4.32
N LEU A 74 -0.31 -10.25 -5.32
CA LEU A 74 -1.13 -9.91 -6.49
C LEU A 74 -2.58 -9.57 -6.08
N THR A 75 -3.17 -10.34 -5.17
CA THR A 75 -4.51 -10.02 -4.64
C THR A 75 -4.51 -8.74 -3.81
N ALA A 76 -3.49 -8.54 -2.97
CA ALA A 76 -3.36 -7.33 -2.17
C ALA A 76 -3.21 -6.06 -3.03
N ILE A 77 -2.51 -6.13 -4.17
CA ILE A 77 -2.39 -5.01 -5.13
C ILE A 77 -3.76 -4.63 -5.69
N VAL A 78 -4.54 -5.61 -6.15
CA VAL A 78 -5.88 -5.35 -6.71
C VAL A 78 -6.80 -4.70 -5.67
N VAL A 79 -6.81 -5.22 -4.44
CA VAL A 79 -7.57 -4.62 -3.32
C VAL A 79 -7.07 -3.21 -2.98
N GLY A 80 -5.76 -2.98 -3.02
CA GLY A 80 -5.15 -1.66 -2.82
C GLY A 80 -5.62 -0.62 -3.82
N VAL A 81 -5.58 -0.96 -5.11
CA VAL A 81 -6.04 -0.06 -6.17
C VAL A 81 -7.54 0.20 -6.04
N ALA A 82 -8.35 -0.81 -5.75
CA ALA A 82 -9.79 -0.66 -5.56
C ALA A 82 -10.13 0.25 -4.37
N THR A 83 -9.47 0.05 -3.22
CA THR A 83 -9.68 0.88 -2.02
C THR A 83 -9.16 2.31 -2.20
N THR A 84 -8.06 2.49 -2.93
CA THR A 84 -7.54 3.83 -3.29
C THR A 84 -8.50 4.57 -4.22
N ALA A 85 -9.04 3.89 -5.24
CA ALA A 85 -10.03 4.46 -6.15
C ALA A 85 -11.32 4.85 -5.40
N LEU A 86 -11.80 3.99 -4.50
CA LEU A 86 -12.93 4.29 -3.63
C LEU A 86 -12.63 5.49 -2.73
N GLY A 87 -11.47 5.52 -2.08
CA GLY A 87 -11.05 6.63 -1.23
C GLY A 87 -11.02 7.95 -1.99
N LEU A 88 -10.43 7.98 -3.18
CA LEU A 88 -10.42 9.18 -4.04
C LEU A 88 -11.82 9.58 -4.47
N SER A 89 -12.70 8.63 -4.78
CA SER A 89 -14.10 8.94 -5.11
C SER A 89 -14.84 9.60 -3.94
N LEU A 90 -14.56 9.17 -2.71
CA LEU A 90 -15.12 9.79 -1.50
C LEU A 90 -14.56 11.21 -1.30
N VAL A 91 -13.26 11.42 -1.52
CA VAL A 91 -12.65 12.76 -1.43
C VAL A 91 -13.29 13.72 -2.44
N VAL A 92 -13.55 13.28 -3.67
CA VAL A 92 -14.25 14.10 -4.66
C VAL A 92 -15.67 14.44 -4.19
N ARG A 93 -16.40 13.46 -3.64
CA ARG A 93 -17.76 13.70 -3.09
C ARG A 93 -17.77 14.66 -1.91
N ILE A 94 -16.79 14.56 -1.02
CA ILE A 94 -16.63 15.49 0.11
C ILE A 94 -16.34 16.88 -0.41
N HIS A 95 -15.46 17.02 -1.40
CA HIS A 95 -15.17 18.31 -2.02
C HIS A 95 -16.39 18.94 -2.69
N GLU A 96 -17.22 18.14 -3.38
CA GLU A 96 -18.49 18.61 -3.96
C GLU A 96 -19.49 19.09 -2.89
N ALA A 97 -19.49 18.49 -1.70
CA ALA A 97 -20.42 18.81 -0.62
C ALA A 97 -19.97 20.00 0.25
N TYR A 98 -18.68 20.04 0.63
CA TYR A 98 -18.12 21.02 1.57
C TYR A 98 -17.29 22.12 0.89
N GLY A 99 -16.92 21.96 -0.39
CA GLY A 99 -16.06 22.89 -1.12
C GLY A 99 -14.58 22.82 -0.76
N THR A 100 -14.19 21.94 0.17
CA THR A 100 -12.81 21.77 0.66
C THR A 100 -12.43 20.30 0.80
N ILE A 101 -11.13 20.04 0.90
CA ILE A 101 -10.53 18.71 1.11
C ILE A 101 -9.65 18.66 2.37
N GLU A 102 -9.62 19.75 3.13
CA GLU A 102 -8.92 19.85 4.41
C GLU A 102 -9.87 19.42 5.53
N GLU A 103 -9.42 18.46 6.34
CA GLU A 103 -10.26 17.86 7.39
C GLU A 103 -10.66 18.86 8.48
N ASP A 104 -9.78 19.80 8.84
CA ASP A 104 -10.05 20.82 9.85
C ASP A 104 -11.22 21.73 9.42
N GLU A 105 -11.23 22.16 8.15
CA GLU A 105 -12.30 22.99 7.59
C GLU A 105 -13.64 22.25 7.49
N ILE A 106 -13.60 20.95 7.16
CA ILE A 106 -14.81 20.10 7.13
C ILE A 106 -15.40 20.00 8.55
N HIS A 107 -14.55 19.81 9.57
CA HIS A 107 -14.99 19.70 10.95
C HIS A 107 -15.64 20.99 11.46
N ASP A 108 -15.06 22.14 11.12
CA ASP A 108 -15.61 23.45 11.50
C ASP A 108 -16.97 23.72 10.83
N LEU A 109 -17.15 23.30 9.57
CA LEU A 109 -18.43 23.43 8.85
C LEU A 109 -19.54 22.53 9.42
N ASP A 110 -19.20 21.37 9.97
CA ASP A 110 -20.16 20.43 10.57
C ASP A 110 -20.62 20.88 11.97
N LEU A 111 -19.82 21.69 12.65
CA LEU A 111 -20.10 22.25 13.99
C LEU A 111 -20.86 23.58 13.97
N ALA A 112 -21.00 24.20 12.79
CA ALA A 112 -21.68 25.48 12.58
C ALA A 112 -23.19 25.33 12.30
#